data_AF-A0A7S1UT01-F1
#
_entry.id   AF-A0A7S1UT01-F1
#
_cell.length_a   1.000
_cell.length_b   1.000
_cell.length_c   1.000
_cell.angle_alpha   90.00
_cell.angle_beta   90.00
_cell.angle_gamma   90.00
#
_symmetry.space_group_name_H-M   'P 1'
#
loop_
_entity.id
_entity.type
_entity.pdbx_description
1 polymer ?
#
loop_
_entity_poly.entity_id
_entity_poly.type
_entity_poly.pdbx_seq_one_letter_code
_entity_poly.pdbx_strand_id
1 'polypeptide(L)'
;VRLARLFGSYELAERHAMILAKQYKDYAIKLGVGVYDVKFNLALLWYHCARESQGGRRRRKYLSKARGEVKFMKSTREKGCPNLDKILPILDAEEAYCVVEQRLSTDVGHLYDAAIRGASGKLHYESIALEQAALYHIGRDDVATGGEYMRRAVSKYLEWNAYAKVASLVDKFGPTGIFSDDDTIARMTLVVPALAVSCCAESGPS
;
A
#
# COMPACT_ATOMS: atom_id res chain seq x y z
N VAL A 1 1.83 -6.30 -2.41
CA VAL A 1 0.38 -6.19 -2.75
C VAL A 1 0.06 -6.59 -4.19
N ARG A 2 0.60 -5.91 -5.24
CA ARG A 2 0.35 -6.26 -6.66
C ARG A 2 0.73 -7.71 -7.04
N LEU A 3 1.82 -8.26 -6.49
CA LEU A 3 2.30 -9.60 -6.85
C LEU A 3 1.60 -10.74 -6.13
N ALA A 4 1.22 -10.58 -4.86
CA ALA A 4 0.50 -11.64 -4.14
C ALA A 4 -0.91 -11.88 -4.70
N ARG A 5 -1.49 -10.85 -5.31
CA ARG A 5 -2.85 -10.86 -5.84
C ARG A 5 -2.96 -11.36 -7.28
N LEU A 6 -1.92 -11.18 -8.09
CA LEU A 6 -1.88 -11.65 -9.48
C LEU A 6 -1.79 -13.17 -9.61
N PHE A 7 -1.32 -13.87 -8.57
CA PHE A 7 -0.98 -15.30 -8.69
C PHE A 7 -1.80 -16.23 -7.79
N GLY A 8 -2.70 -15.72 -6.95
CA GLY A 8 -3.51 -16.54 -6.04
C GLY A 8 -2.70 -17.42 -5.07
N SER A 9 -1.38 -17.23 -4.98
CA SER A 9 -0.46 -18.07 -4.22
C SER A 9 0.73 -17.24 -3.71
N TYR A 10 0.98 -17.33 -2.40
CA TYR A 10 2.08 -16.62 -1.72
C TYR A 10 3.47 -17.09 -2.18
N GLU A 11 3.58 -18.34 -2.61
CA GLU A 11 4.82 -18.90 -3.16
C GLU A 11 5.14 -18.31 -4.53
N LEU A 12 4.12 -18.04 -5.36
CA LEU A 12 4.28 -17.31 -6.61
C LEU A 12 4.58 -15.83 -6.36
N ALA A 13 3.95 -15.20 -5.35
CA ALA A 13 4.25 -13.84 -4.92
C ALA A 13 5.73 -13.68 -4.50
N GLU A 14 6.23 -14.62 -3.69
CA GLU A 14 7.62 -14.65 -3.24
C GLU A 14 8.58 -14.88 -4.42
N ARG A 15 8.28 -15.83 -5.33
CA ARG A 15 9.08 -16.06 -6.53
C ARG A 15 9.11 -14.84 -7.44
N HIS A 16 7.96 -14.22 -7.73
CA HIS A 16 7.91 -13.02 -8.57
C HIS A 16 8.55 -11.81 -7.90
N ALA A 17 8.44 -11.66 -6.59
CA ALA A 17 9.14 -10.60 -5.88
C ALA A 17 10.65 -10.77 -5.93
N MET A 18 11.15 -12.02 -5.86
CA MET A 18 12.57 -12.30 -6.05
C MET A 18 13.02 -12.07 -7.50
N ILE A 19 12.20 -12.47 -8.49
CA ILE A 19 12.47 -12.23 -9.91
C ILE A 19 12.48 -10.73 -10.21
N LEU A 20 11.48 -10.00 -9.72
CA LEU A 20 11.39 -8.55 -9.88
C LEU A 20 12.48 -7.84 -9.10
N ALA A 21 12.81 -8.24 -7.87
CA ALA A 21 13.94 -7.68 -7.13
C ALA A 21 15.26 -7.87 -7.88
N LYS A 22 15.46 -9.04 -8.50
CA LYS A 22 16.67 -9.34 -9.29
C LYS A 22 16.70 -8.49 -10.57
N GLN A 23 15.62 -8.51 -11.35
CA GLN A 23 15.50 -7.73 -12.59
C GLN A 23 15.59 -6.22 -12.32
N TYR A 24 14.89 -5.71 -11.30
CA TYR A 24 14.94 -4.31 -10.92
C TYR A 24 16.26 -3.91 -10.28
N LYS A 25 16.95 -4.77 -9.54
CA LYS A 25 18.30 -4.44 -9.06
C LYS A 25 19.24 -4.22 -10.24
N ASP A 26 19.22 -5.12 -11.21
CA ASP A 26 20.07 -5.04 -12.40
C ASP A 26 19.69 -3.83 -13.27
N TYR A 27 18.40 -3.48 -13.33
CA TYR A 27 17.89 -2.36 -14.11
C TYR A 27 18.04 -1.00 -13.41
N ALA A 28 17.83 -0.93 -12.09
CA ALA A 28 17.97 0.29 -11.29
C ALA A 28 19.44 0.72 -11.18
N ILE A 29 20.36 -0.25 -11.07
CA ILE A 29 21.81 0.03 -11.17
C ILE A 29 22.15 0.63 -12.54
N LYS A 30 21.57 0.10 -13.63
CA LYS A 30 21.81 0.59 -15.00
C LYS A 30 21.21 1.97 -15.27
N LEU A 31 20.05 2.27 -14.69
CA LEU A 31 19.32 3.53 -14.93
C LEU A 31 19.58 4.61 -13.88
N GLY A 32 20.38 4.34 -12.85
CA GLY A 32 20.54 5.26 -11.72
C GLY A 32 19.26 5.48 -10.91
N VAL A 33 18.26 4.61 -11.06
CA VAL A 33 17.03 4.65 -10.26
C VAL A 33 17.38 4.28 -8.82
N GLY A 34 16.84 5.03 -7.86
CA GLY A 34 17.16 4.87 -6.44
C GLY A 34 16.94 3.44 -5.95
N VAL A 35 18.03 2.76 -5.57
CA VAL A 35 18.02 1.41 -4.97
C VAL A 35 17.03 1.33 -3.80
N TYR A 36 16.76 2.46 -3.13
CA TYR A 36 15.82 2.55 -2.02
C TYR A 36 14.35 2.37 -2.39
N ASP A 37 13.90 2.72 -3.59
CA ASP A 37 12.50 2.49 -4.00
C ASP A 37 12.19 1.00 -4.13
N VAL A 38 13.15 0.24 -4.66
CA VAL A 38 13.07 -1.22 -4.73
C VAL A 38 13.03 -1.81 -3.32
N LYS A 39 13.89 -1.32 -2.43
CA LYS A 39 13.97 -1.77 -1.02
C LYS A 39 12.69 -1.45 -0.24
N PHE A 40 12.12 -0.26 -0.46
CA PHE A 40 10.86 0.16 0.10
C PHE A 40 9.70 -0.75 -0.32
N ASN A 41 9.56 -0.99 -1.64
CA ASN A 41 8.52 -1.86 -2.17
C ASN A 41 8.68 -3.32 -1.69
N LEU A 42 9.92 -3.81 -1.55
CA LEU A 42 10.18 -5.13 -1.00
C LEU A 42 9.81 -5.20 0.49
N ALA A 43 10.17 -4.20 1.29
CA ALA A 43 9.79 -4.15 2.70
C ALA A 43 8.26 -4.19 2.86
N LEU A 44 7.52 -3.35 2.13
CA LEU A 44 6.05 -3.36 2.13
C LEU A 44 5.46 -4.72 1.73
N LEU A 45 6.03 -5.34 0.69
CA LEU A 45 5.59 -6.67 0.29
C LEU A 45 5.81 -7.69 1.41
N TRP A 46 6.97 -7.68 2.06
CA TRP A 46 7.27 -8.61 3.14
C TRP A 46 6.37 -8.40 4.35
N TYR A 47 6.07 -7.14 4.73
CA TYR A 47 5.08 -6.86 5.77
C TYR A 47 3.69 -7.38 5.40
N HIS A 48 3.25 -7.17 4.16
CA HIS A 48 1.98 -7.75 3.69
C HIS A 48 1.98 -9.29 3.74
N CYS A 49 3.04 -9.95 3.28
CA CYS A 49 3.16 -11.41 3.37
C CYS A 49 3.18 -11.89 4.84
N ALA A 50 3.76 -11.11 5.75
CA ALA A 50 3.77 -11.42 7.17
C ALA A 50 2.36 -11.32 7.78
N ARG A 51 1.56 -10.29 7.42
CA ARG A 51 0.16 -10.13 7.86
C ARG A 51 -0.74 -11.28 7.42
N GLU A 52 -0.59 -11.69 6.17
CA GLU A 52 -1.41 -12.77 5.59
C GLU A 52 -1.00 -14.18 6.03
N SER A 53 0.20 -14.33 6.58
CA SER A 53 0.65 -15.62 7.10
C SER A 53 -0.07 -15.91 8.42
N GLN A 54 -0.68 -17.10 8.54
CA GLN A 54 -1.38 -17.58 9.76
C GLN A 54 -0.43 -17.86 10.97
N GLY A 55 0.55 -17.00 11.21
CA GLY A 55 1.53 -17.13 12.28
C GLY A 55 2.70 -18.07 11.98
N GLY A 56 3.51 -18.34 13.00
CA GLY A 56 4.55 -19.38 12.95
C GLY A 56 5.85 -19.02 12.21
N ARG A 57 6.47 -20.01 11.56
CA ARG A 57 7.80 -19.90 10.92
C ARG A 57 7.80 -19.01 9.67
N ARG A 58 6.74 -19.08 8.86
CA ARG A 58 6.61 -18.30 7.61
C ARG A 58 6.50 -16.80 7.92
N ARG A 59 5.62 -16.42 8.86
CA ARG A 59 5.50 -15.02 9.32
C ARG A 59 6.84 -14.47 9.82
N ARG A 60 7.54 -15.20 10.70
CA ARG A 60 8.88 -14.80 11.20
C ARG A 60 9.91 -14.62 10.07
N LYS A 61 9.89 -15.49 9.06
CA LYS A 61 10.76 -15.36 7.87
C LYS A 61 10.49 -14.06 7.13
N TYR A 62 9.22 -13.71 6.87
CA TYR A 62 8.87 -12.49 6.16
C TYR A 62 9.20 -11.23 6.97
N LEU A 63 8.93 -11.22 8.27
CA LEU A 63 9.33 -10.10 9.15
C LEU A 63 10.85 -9.90 9.17
N SER A 64 11.63 -10.99 9.22
CA SER A 64 13.08 -10.92 9.16
C SER A 64 13.57 -10.30 7.83
N LYS A 65 12.96 -10.71 6.70
CA LYS A 65 13.24 -10.10 5.39
C LYS A 65 12.89 -8.61 5.35
N ALA A 66 11.70 -8.23 5.82
CA ALA A 66 11.26 -6.83 5.86
C ALA A 66 12.24 -5.96 6.67
N ARG A 67 12.61 -6.42 7.87
CA ARG A 67 13.58 -5.76 8.74
C ARG A 67 14.96 -5.63 8.12
N GLY A 68 15.40 -6.62 7.34
CA GLY A 68 16.64 -6.55 6.58
C GLY A 68 16.65 -5.37 5.60
N GLU A 69 15.55 -5.17 4.88
CA GLU A 69 15.42 -4.05 3.95
C GLU A 69 15.30 -2.70 4.68
N VAL A 70 14.54 -2.64 5.76
CA VAL A 70 14.43 -1.44 6.61
C VAL A 70 15.78 -1.06 7.21
N LYS A 71 16.55 -2.03 7.72
CA LYS A 71 17.90 -1.80 8.26
C LYS A 71 18.83 -1.19 7.20
N PHE A 72 18.78 -1.70 5.97
CA PHE A 72 19.53 -1.11 4.86
C PHE A 72 19.14 0.35 4.64
N MET A 73 17.85 0.65 4.54
CA MET A 73 17.36 2.03 4.33
C MET A 73 17.72 2.96 5.50
N LYS A 74 17.57 2.52 6.76
CA LYS A 74 17.97 3.32 7.94
C LYS A 74 19.47 3.65 7.90
N SER A 75 20.32 2.68 7.56
CA SER A 75 21.76 2.93 7.38
C SER A 75 22.07 3.87 6.20
N THR A 76 21.32 3.78 5.10
CA THR A 76 21.47 4.73 3.98
C THR A 76 21.02 6.14 4.36
N ARG A 77 19.98 6.29 5.18
CA ARG A 77 19.55 7.59 5.71
C ARG A 77 20.66 8.23 6.54
N GLU A 78 21.26 7.47 7.45
CA GLU A 78 22.38 7.92 8.31
C GLU A 78 23.59 8.38 7.50
N LYS A 79 23.76 7.87 6.27
CA LYS A 79 24.82 8.30 5.33
C LYS A 79 24.46 9.56 4.52
N GLY A 80 23.35 10.23 4.83
CA GLY A 80 22.96 11.50 4.22
C GLY A 80 21.96 11.38 3.07
N CYS A 81 21.05 10.40 3.09
CA CYS A 81 19.97 10.31 2.11
C CYS A 81 18.63 10.82 2.70
N PRO A 82 18.33 12.13 2.63
CA PRO A 82 17.14 12.72 3.26
C PRO A 82 15.82 12.31 2.58
N ASN A 83 15.86 11.80 1.35
CA ASN A 83 14.66 11.27 0.69
C ASN A 83 14.01 10.12 1.46
N LEU A 84 14.80 9.42 2.29
CA LEU A 84 14.32 8.29 3.09
C LEU A 84 13.45 8.73 4.28
N ASP A 85 13.54 9.99 4.71
CA ASP A 85 12.70 10.53 5.79
C ASP A 85 11.20 10.52 5.45
N LYS A 86 10.89 10.46 4.15
CA LYS A 86 9.52 10.45 3.64
C LYS A 86 8.90 9.05 3.56
N ILE A 87 9.73 8.01 3.56
CA ILE A 87 9.29 6.62 3.32
C ILE A 87 9.49 5.71 4.52
N LEU A 88 10.52 5.96 5.33
CA LEU A 88 10.78 5.18 6.55
C LEU A 88 9.61 5.21 7.54
N PRO A 89 8.91 6.34 7.77
CA PRO A 89 7.73 6.36 8.65
C PRO A 89 6.61 5.40 8.19
N ILE A 90 6.42 5.23 6.88
CA ILE A 90 5.44 4.28 6.34
C ILE A 90 5.82 2.84 6.74
N LEU A 91 7.12 2.51 6.66
CA LEU A 91 7.61 1.19 7.02
C LEU A 91 7.60 0.94 8.52
N ASP A 92 7.86 1.97 9.32
CA ASP A 92 7.75 1.89 10.78
C ASP A 92 6.28 1.64 11.21
N ALA A 93 5.31 2.29 10.55
CA ALA A 93 3.88 2.03 10.76
C ALA A 93 3.48 0.59 10.36
N GLU A 94 3.97 0.11 9.21
CA GLU A 94 3.71 -1.27 8.75
C GLU A 94 4.37 -2.33 9.65
N GLU A 95 5.56 -2.04 10.19
CA GLU A 95 6.20 -2.91 11.19
C GLU A 95 5.36 -2.97 12.46
N ALA A 96 4.91 -1.83 12.97
CA ALA A 96 4.08 -1.75 14.16
C ALA A 96 2.76 -2.52 13.96
N TYR A 97 2.09 -2.35 12.82
CA TYR A 97 0.90 -3.12 12.50
C TYR A 97 1.18 -4.62 12.46
N CYS A 98 2.32 -5.03 11.89
CA CYS A 98 2.67 -6.43 11.90
C CYS A 98 2.94 -6.96 13.31
N VAL A 99 3.70 -6.25 14.15
CA VAL A 99 4.19 -6.74 15.45
C VAL A 99 3.10 -6.72 16.52
N VAL A 100 2.25 -5.70 16.52
CA VAL A 100 1.13 -5.59 17.45
C VAL A 100 0.02 -6.52 16.94
N GLU A 101 0.13 -7.82 17.29
CA GLU A 101 -0.89 -8.85 16.99
C GLU A 101 -2.25 -8.59 17.67
N GLN A 102 -2.44 -7.45 18.34
CA GLN A 102 -3.62 -7.18 19.15
C GLN A 102 -4.36 -5.89 18.76
N ARG A 103 -5.68 -6.06 18.75
CA ARG A 103 -6.74 -5.23 18.18
C ARG A 103 -6.93 -3.83 18.75
N LEU A 104 -5.98 -3.18 19.43
CA LEU A 104 -6.31 -1.92 20.15
C LEU A 104 -5.23 -0.85 20.32
N SER A 105 -4.03 -0.95 19.74
CA SER A 105 -3.06 0.15 19.89
C SER A 105 -3.45 1.33 19.00
N THR A 106 -4.01 2.38 19.61
CA THR A 106 -4.13 3.74 19.08
C THR A 106 -2.80 4.26 18.52
N ASP A 107 -1.69 3.73 19.00
CA ASP A 107 -0.34 4.15 18.61
C ASP A 107 -0.03 3.82 17.15
N VAL A 108 -0.60 2.73 16.58
CA VAL A 108 -0.37 2.40 15.16
C VAL A 108 -1.07 3.40 14.24
N GLY A 109 -2.27 3.85 14.59
CA GLY A 109 -2.98 4.91 13.83
C GLY A 109 -2.16 6.20 13.79
N HIS A 110 -1.59 6.61 14.93
CA HIS A 110 -0.71 7.79 15.00
C HIS A 110 0.56 7.66 14.16
N LEU A 111 1.11 6.44 14.01
CA LEU A 111 2.22 6.19 13.10
C LEU A 111 1.82 6.36 11.63
N TYR A 112 0.62 5.92 11.24
CA TYR A 112 0.12 6.18 9.89
C TYR A 112 -0.13 7.67 9.63
N ASP A 113 -0.69 8.41 10.60
CA ASP A 113 -0.83 9.86 10.48
C ASP A 113 0.51 10.57 10.33
N ALA A 114 1.52 10.16 11.11
CA ALA A 114 2.88 10.66 10.98
C ALA A 114 3.47 10.32 9.61
N ALA A 115 3.23 9.12 9.09
CA ALA A 115 3.68 8.70 7.77
C ALA A 115 3.03 9.50 6.64
N ILE A 116 1.72 9.76 6.72
CA ILE A 116 0.99 10.60 5.76
C ILE A 116 1.56 12.03 5.77
N ARG A 117 1.78 12.62 6.96
CA ARG A 117 2.40 13.95 7.07
C ARG A 117 3.81 13.98 6.48
N GLY A 118 4.64 12.99 6.79
CA GLY A 118 6.02 12.89 6.28
C GLY A 118 6.09 12.69 4.76
N ALA A 119 5.09 12.04 4.17
CA ALA A 119 4.99 11.80 2.73
C ALA A 119 4.31 12.94 1.96
N SER A 120 3.75 13.94 2.65
CA SER A 120 2.97 15.02 2.04
C SER A 120 3.75 15.76 0.94
N GLY A 121 3.07 16.02 -0.18
CA GLY A 121 3.67 16.67 -1.36
C GLY A 121 4.49 15.74 -2.24
N LYS A 122 4.56 14.44 -1.92
CA LYS A 122 5.06 13.39 -2.80
C LYS A 122 3.93 12.43 -3.14
N LEU A 123 3.20 12.74 -4.20
CA LEU A 123 1.97 12.05 -4.62
C LEU A 123 2.05 10.52 -4.52
N HIS A 124 3.17 9.91 -4.94
CA HIS A 124 3.33 8.46 -4.89
C HIS A 124 3.50 7.90 -3.47
N TYR A 125 4.25 8.54 -2.57
CA TYR A 125 4.41 8.05 -1.19
C TYR A 125 3.20 8.43 -0.34
N GLU A 126 2.60 9.59 -0.58
CA GLU A 126 1.39 10.04 0.10
C GLU A 126 0.22 9.11 -0.20
N SER A 127 0.01 8.75 -1.48
CA SER A 127 -1.01 7.77 -1.87
C SER A 127 -0.76 6.39 -1.24
N ILE A 128 0.49 5.92 -1.18
CA ILE A 128 0.83 4.66 -0.52
C ILE A 128 0.58 4.72 0.99
N ALA A 129 0.95 5.82 1.67
CA ALA A 129 0.73 6.01 3.09
C ALA A 129 -0.77 6.02 3.43
N LEU A 130 -1.56 6.75 2.63
CA LEU A 130 -3.02 6.79 2.75
C LEU A 130 -3.64 5.41 2.50
N GLU A 131 -3.18 4.67 1.48
CA GLU A 131 -3.66 3.32 1.22
C GLU A 131 -3.35 2.38 2.39
N GLN A 132 -2.13 2.42 2.95
CA GLN A 132 -1.79 1.55 4.08
C GLN A 132 -2.60 1.90 5.33
N ALA A 133 -2.81 3.18 5.62
CA ALA A 133 -3.69 3.64 6.70
C ALA A 133 -5.12 3.14 6.50
N ALA A 134 -5.65 3.27 5.28
CA ALA A 134 -6.98 2.78 4.94
C ALA A 134 -7.11 1.27 5.18
N LEU A 135 -6.14 0.47 4.72
CA LEU A 135 -6.12 -0.98 4.91
C LEU A 135 -6.05 -1.35 6.40
N TYR A 136 -5.28 -0.61 7.19
CA TYR A 136 -5.20 -0.79 8.64
C TYR A 136 -6.56 -0.57 9.33
N HIS A 137 -7.24 0.55 9.04
CA HIS A 137 -8.54 0.85 9.64
C HIS A 137 -9.65 -0.11 9.17
N ILE A 138 -9.72 -0.41 7.86
CA ILE A 138 -10.67 -1.37 7.31
C ILE A 138 -10.46 -2.76 7.92
N GLY A 139 -9.21 -3.21 8.05
CA GLY A 139 -8.88 -4.51 8.68
C GLY A 139 -9.23 -4.60 10.17
N ARG A 140 -9.70 -3.51 10.76
CA ARG A 140 -10.14 -3.39 12.16
C ARG A 140 -11.63 -3.02 12.27
N ASP A 141 -12.38 -3.20 11.18
CA ASP A 141 -13.80 -2.87 11.07
C ASP A 141 -14.14 -1.37 11.24
N ASP A 142 -13.12 -0.48 11.23
CA ASP A 142 -13.30 0.97 11.19
C ASP A 142 -13.40 1.45 9.73
N VAL A 143 -14.49 1.04 9.09
CA VAL A 143 -14.74 1.28 7.65
C VAL A 143 -14.93 2.77 7.35
N ALA A 144 -15.43 3.56 8.30
CA ALA A 144 -15.62 5.00 8.12
C ALA A 144 -14.28 5.73 7.96
N THR A 145 -13.37 5.56 8.92
CA THR A 145 -12.03 6.16 8.87
C THR A 145 -11.21 5.57 7.73
N GLY A 146 -11.28 4.25 7.56
CA GLY A 146 -10.56 3.56 6.48
C GLY A 146 -11.04 3.97 5.09
N GLY A 147 -12.35 4.15 4.90
CA GLY A 147 -12.94 4.62 3.65
C GLY A 147 -12.49 6.05 3.31
N GLU A 148 -12.40 6.93 4.31
CA GLU A 148 -11.89 8.29 4.12
C GLU A 148 -10.44 8.30 3.65
N TYR A 149 -9.55 7.55 4.30
CA TYR A 149 -8.17 7.41 3.83
C TYR A 149 -8.11 6.78 2.43
N MET A 150 -8.99 5.83 2.11
CA MET A 150 -9.00 5.17 0.79
C MET A 150 -9.40 6.12 -0.33
N ARG A 151 -10.44 6.96 -0.14
CA ARG A 151 -10.83 7.99 -1.11
C ARG A 151 -9.70 8.99 -1.34
N ARG A 152 -9.05 9.45 -0.26
CA ARG A 152 -7.87 10.32 -0.36
C ARG A 152 -6.72 9.64 -1.11
N ALA A 153 -6.46 8.36 -0.85
CA ALA A 153 -5.45 7.59 -1.59
C ALA A 153 -5.77 7.55 -3.09
N VAL A 154 -7.02 7.29 -3.45
CA VAL A 154 -7.46 7.30 -4.85
C VAL A 154 -7.30 8.68 -5.50
N SER A 155 -7.70 9.77 -4.84
CA SER A 155 -7.48 11.12 -5.37
C SER A 155 -6.00 11.36 -5.65
N LYS A 156 -5.11 10.97 -4.73
CA LYS A 156 -3.66 11.10 -4.94
C LYS A 156 -3.13 10.19 -6.04
N TYR A 157 -3.69 8.98 -6.22
CA TYR A 157 -3.37 8.13 -7.36
C TYR A 157 -3.84 8.71 -8.69
N LEU A 158 -5.01 9.37 -8.73
CA LEU A 158 -5.51 10.07 -9.91
C LEU A 158 -4.62 11.27 -10.26
N GLU A 159 -4.26 12.10 -9.27
CA GLU A 159 -3.30 13.20 -9.44
C GLU A 159 -1.95 12.71 -9.97
N TRP A 160 -1.53 11.50 -9.59
CA TRP A 160 -0.30 10.86 -10.07
C TRP A 160 -0.46 10.11 -11.41
N ASN A 161 -1.65 10.10 -12.03
CA ASN A 161 -1.97 9.32 -13.23
C ASN A 161 -1.77 7.80 -13.07
N ALA A 162 -1.90 7.28 -11.85
CA ALA A 162 -1.77 5.86 -11.54
C ALA A 162 -3.08 5.08 -11.80
N TYR A 163 -3.64 5.22 -13.01
CA TYR A 163 -4.99 4.73 -13.34
C TYR A 163 -5.19 3.23 -13.15
N ALA A 164 -4.19 2.41 -13.51
CA ALA A 164 -4.23 0.97 -13.26
C ALA A 164 -4.32 0.62 -11.77
N LYS A 165 -3.77 1.47 -10.89
CA LYS A 165 -3.87 1.30 -9.44
C LYS A 165 -5.27 1.70 -8.96
N VAL A 166 -5.82 2.80 -9.45
CA VAL A 166 -7.20 3.25 -9.16
C VAL A 166 -8.19 2.15 -9.54
N ALA A 167 -8.14 1.65 -10.78
CA ALA A 167 -9.02 0.57 -11.23
C ALA A 167 -8.95 -0.66 -10.31
N SER A 168 -7.75 -1.06 -9.89
CA SER A 168 -7.57 -2.20 -8.96
C SER A 168 -8.11 -1.95 -7.55
N LEU A 169 -8.14 -0.70 -7.08
CA LEU A 169 -8.73 -0.34 -5.78
C LEU A 169 -10.25 -0.29 -5.85
N VAL A 170 -10.81 0.25 -6.94
CA VAL A 170 -12.26 0.27 -7.16
C VAL A 170 -12.83 -1.13 -7.30
N ASP A 171 -12.18 -1.99 -8.07
CA ASP A 171 -12.59 -3.40 -8.19
C ASP A 171 -12.62 -4.09 -6.80
N LYS A 172 -11.67 -3.76 -5.91
CA LYS A 172 -11.60 -4.34 -4.56
C LYS A 172 -12.66 -3.79 -3.60
N PHE A 173 -12.85 -2.47 -3.59
CA PHE A 173 -13.59 -1.76 -2.53
C PHE A 173 -14.87 -1.06 -3.04
N GLY A 174 -15.17 -1.15 -4.33
CA GLY A 174 -16.42 -0.68 -4.92
C GLY A 174 -17.64 -1.35 -4.28
N PRO A 175 -17.67 -2.69 -4.16
CA PRO A 175 -18.79 -3.39 -3.53
C PRO A 175 -19.01 -3.05 -2.05
N THR A 176 -18.01 -2.48 -1.37
CA THR A 176 -18.12 -2.13 0.06
C THR A 176 -18.70 -0.74 0.30
N GLY A 177 -19.12 -0.02 -0.76
CA GLY A 177 -19.73 1.31 -0.65
C GLY A 177 -18.75 2.43 -0.24
N ILE A 178 -17.44 2.16 -0.22
CA ILE A 178 -16.41 3.13 0.20
C ILE A 178 -16.33 4.33 -0.75
N PHE A 179 -16.66 4.13 -2.02
CA PHE A 179 -16.62 5.15 -3.08
C PHE A 179 -18.03 5.64 -3.46
N SER A 180 -18.93 5.77 -2.49
CA SER A 180 -20.33 6.17 -2.71
C SER A 180 -20.52 7.69 -2.91
N ASP A 181 -19.46 8.48 -2.85
CA ASP A 181 -19.50 9.92 -3.09
C ASP A 181 -19.48 10.24 -4.59
N ASP A 182 -20.48 11.02 -5.03
CA ASP A 182 -20.72 11.37 -6.44
C ASP A 182 -19.48 11.97 -7.13
N ASP A 183 -18.65 12.73 -6.41
CA ASP A 183 -17.44 13.36 -6.96
C ASP A 183 -16.34 12.32 -7.27
N THR A 184 -16.12 11.35 -6.38
CA THR A 184 -15.14 10.28 -6.61
C THR A 184 -15.61 9.37 -7.74
N ILE A 185 -16.90 9.04 -7.80
CA ILE A 185 -17.48 8.26 -8.89
C ILE A 185 -17.32 8.99 -10.23
N ALA A 186 -17.66 10.28 -10.29
CA ALA A 186 -17.53 11.07 -11.52
C ALA A 186 -16.07 11.11 -12.03
N ARG A 187 -15.11 11.33 -11.13
CA ARG A 187 -13.68 11.32 -11.47
C ARG A 187 -13.18 9.95 -11.89
N MET A 188 -13.71 8.87 -11.33
CA MET A 188 -13.39 7.49 -11.72
C MET A 188 -13.97 7.12 -13.09
N THR A 189 -15.21 7.51 -13.38
CA THR A 189 -15.92 7.19 -14.63
C THR A 189 -15.23 7.82 -15.85
N LEU A 190 -14.63 9.00 -15.70
CA LEU A 190 -13.86 9.65 -16.76
C LEU A 190 -12.56 8.90 -17.14
N VAL A 191 -12.05 8.08 -16.23
CA VAL A 191 -10.71 7.48 -16.31
C VAL A 191 -10.75 5.97 -16.53
N VAL A 192 -11.80 5.31 -16.03
CA VAL A 192 -12.03 3.87 -16.18
C VAL A 192 -13.44 3.68 -16.73
N PRO A 193 -13.63 3.73 -18.06
CA PRO A 193 -14.96 3.65 -18.68
C PRO A 193 -15.75 2.38 -18.30
N ALA A 194 -15.04 1.31 -17.95
CA ALA A 194 -15.62 0.04 -17.51
C ALA A 194 -16.38 0.14 -16.16
N LEU A 195 -16.15 1.17 -15.35
CA LEU A 195 -16.86 1.37 -14.07
C LEU A 195 -18.25 1.99 -14.23
N ALA A 196 -18.54 2.64 -15.37
CA ALA A 196 -19.83 3.28 -15.63
C ALA A 196 -21.02 2.31 -15.64
N VAL A 197 -20.76 1.02 -15.86
CA VAL A 197 -21.80 0.01 -16.09
C VAL A 197 -22.26 -0.66 -14.78
N SER A 198 -21.45 -0.63 -13.71
CA SER A 198 -21.75 -1.37 -12.47
C SER A 198 -22.54 -0.54 -11.45
N CYS A 199 -22.26 0.76 -11.31
CA CYS A 199 -22.91 1.62 -10.31
C CYS A 199 -24.37 2.00 -10.65
N CYS A 200 -24.82 1.82 -11.89
CA CYS A 200 -26.17 2.17 -12.32
C CYS A 200 -27.19 1.01 -12.22
N ALA A 201 -26.81 -0.16 -11.73
CA ALA A 201 -27.65 -1.36 -11.79
C ALA A 201 -28.64 -1.55 -10.62
N GLU A 202 -28.65 -0.69 -9.58
CA GLU A 202 -29.48 -0.88 -8.38
C GLU A 202 -30.67 0.09 -8.23
N SER A 203 -31.19 0.64 -9.34
CA SER A 203 -32.47 1.39 -9.31
C SER A 203 -33.48 0.80 -10.31
N GLY A 204 -33.94 -0.41 -10.01
CA GLY A 204 -35.13 -0.99 -10.64
C GLY A 204 -36.40 -0.49 -9.95
N PRO A 205 -37.43 -0.01 -10.68
CA PRO A 205 -38.68 0.42 -10.07
C PRO A 205 -39.48 -0.80 -9.55
N SER A 206 -40.03 -0.64 -8.34
CA SER A 206 -41.04 -1.54 -7.76
C SER A 206 -42.43 -1.23 -8.30
#